data_AF-A0A957TRX2-F1
#
_entry.id   AF-A0A957TRX2-F1
#
_cell.length_a   1.000
_cell.length_b   1.000
_cell.length_c   1.000
_cell.angle_alpha   90.00
_cell.angle_beta   90.00
_cell.angle_gamma   90.00
#
_symmetry.space_group_name_H-M   'P 1'
#
loop_
_entity.id
_entity.type
_entity.pdbx_description
1 polymer ?
#
loop_
_entity_poly.entity_id
_entity_poly.type
_entity_poly.pdbx_seq_one_letter_code
_entity_poly.pdbx_strand_id
1 'polypeptide(L)'
;MAKREQEYKRLELFYQMLVHYLDRPHSDAELGELLGTDRTNIFRIRGLMASLEIPIEETAVRGQYMLPKEFQMNYIHFSNEELAALYLAARRLQQQTRTSQQHVEYALRKLANAMRKPFAESLTRAAGEVQTQEQDDQQQTVFSLLVQSWLEQTPVRIYHTKLHGARRDYVVHPYHIEPSMWNDGNYLIGYSEYHDKIARFKIARIDKVVISGGKFRAATDFDVHHFLQHAWGIWSTDEEPVTVRLRFRKWAIPRLTETVWPNATLTDPAEDGSRIWEMPVAEWREMVPWVRSWGSDVEVLAPVELRNAIEKEIRRLVRTYAVADLPTPPLYQQLWAKTGNGNTQTHPLICHLIDVAQVALALWNESLTASSRAFFADMLKLTPEEAGRTIAFWVGLHDLGKACPAFQQLYEPAIAELQAAGLV
;
A
#
# COMPACT_ATOMS: atom_id res chain seq x y z
N MET A 1 4.51 -45.22 32.57
CA MET A 1 4.10 -44.42 31.39
C MET A 1 2.69 -43.85 31.55
N ALA A 2 1.67 -44.65 31.89
CA ALA A 2 0.28 -44.18 32.06
C ALA A 2 0.08 -42.97 33.00
N LYS A 3 0.75 -42.93 34.16
CA LYS A 3 0.64 -41.79 35.10
C LYS A 3 1.17 -40.47 34.51
N ARG A 4 2.28 -40.53 33.78
CA ARG A 4 2.88 -39.38 33.09
C ARG A 4 1.98 -38.86 31.98
N GLU A 5 1.41 -39.77 31.20
CA GLU A 5 0.48 -39.42 30.12
C GLU A 5 -0.79 -38.74 30.64
N GLN A 6 -1.28 -39.18 31.80
CA GLN A 6 -2.43 -38.57 32.47
C GLN A 6 -2.11 -37.20 33.08
N GLU A 7 -0.88 -37.00 33.58
CA GLU A 7 -0.37 -35.68 34.01
C GLU A 7 -0.26 -34.71 32.82
N TYR A 8 0.26 -35.16 31.68
CA TYR A 8 0.31 -34.37 30.44
C TYR A 8 -1.09 -33.95 29.97
N LYS A 9 -2.06 -34.87 29.92
CA LYS A 9 -3.44 -34.54 29.52
C LYS A 9 -4.10 -33.53 30.45
N ARG A 10 -3.79 -33.55 31.75
CA ARG A 10 -4.28 -32.54 32.70
C ARG A 10 -3.63 -31.17 32.49
N LEU A 11 -2.33 -31.15 32.20
CA LEU A 11 -1.61 -29.91 31.91
C LEU A 11 -2.10 -29.29 30.60
N GLU A 12 -2.36 -30.10 29.59
CA GLU A 12 -2.94 -29.68 28.31
C GLU A 12 -4.33 -29.06 28.53
N LEU A 13 -5.21 -29.76 29.25
CA LEU A 13 -6.55 -29.25 29.57
C LEU A 13 -6.50 -27.95 30.39
N PHE A 14 -5.52 -27.81 31.28
CA PHE A 14 -5.25 -26.57 32.00
C PHE A 14 -4.92 -25.42 31.05
N TYR A 15 -4.01 -25.61 30.09
CA TYR A 15 -3.67 -24.55 29.13
C TYR A 15 -4.85 -24.19 28.23
N GLN A 16 -5.59 -25.17 27.73
CA GLN A 16 -6.77 -24.94 26.89
C GLN A 16 -7.84 -24.14 27.63
N MET A 17 -8.13 -24.49 28.89
CA MET A 17 -9.04 -23.71 29.73
C MET A 17 -8.56 -22.28 29.93
N LEU A 18 -7.26 -22.08 30.12
CA LEU A 18 -6.65 -20.76 30.27
C LEU A 18 -6.91 -19.89 29.03
N VAL A 19 -6.65 -20.44 27.84
CA VAL A 19 -6.90 -19.75 26.55
C VAL A 19 -8.36 -19.34 26.42
N HIS A 20 -9.30 -20.23 26.73
CA HIS A 20 -10.72 -19.92 26.63
C HIS A 20 -11.17 -18.84 27.63
N TYR A 21 -10.72 -18.91 28.90
CA TYR A 21 -11.02 -17.88 29.89
C TYR A 21 -10.38 -16.52 29.56
N LEU A 22 -9.31 -16.50 28.76
CA LEU A 22 -8.71 -15.27 28.24
C LEU A 22 -9.55 -14.68 27.09
N ASP A 23 -10.20 -15.49 26.26
CA ASP A 23 -10.96 -15.02 25.11
C ASP A 23 -12.31 -14.40 25.50
N ARG A 24 -13.15 -15.17 26.23
CA ARG A 24 -14.49 -14.74 26.65
C ARG A 24 -14.99 -15.46 27.90
N PRO A 25 -16.09 -15.01 28.53
CA PRO A 25 -16.72 -15.73 29.62
C PRO A 25 -17.23 -17.11 29.20
N HIS A 26 -16.98 -18.11 30.04
CA HIS A 26 -17.46 -19.48 29.84
C HIS A 26 -18.00 -20.08 31.14
N SER A 27 -19.01 -20.94 31.01
CA SER A 27 -19.42 -21.81 32.12
C SER A 27 -18.61 -23.11 32.14
N ASP A 28 -18.49 -23.76 33.31
CA ASP A 28 -17.79 -25.05 33.42
C ASP A 28 -18.42 -26.14 32.52
N ALA A 29 -19.73 -26.04 32.24
CA ALA A 29 -20.44 -27.01 31.40
C ALA A 29 -20.13 -26.80 29.91
N GLU A 30 -20.15 -25.54 29.46
CA GLU A 30 -19.78 -25.15 28.10
C GLU A 30 -18.33 -25.50 27.78
N LEU A 31 -17.40 -25.23 28.71
CA LEU A 31 -16.00 -25.60 28.57
C LEU A 31 -15.78 -27.11 28.54
N GLY A 32 -16.58 -27.87 29.30
CA GLY A 32 -16.55 -29.33 29.24
C GLY A 32 -16.88 -29.84 27.84
N GLU A 33 -17.95 -29.31 27.25
CA GLU A 33 -18.38 -29.65 25.89
C GLU A 33 -17.33 -29.25 24.83
N LEU A 34 -16.81 -28.02 24.89
CA LEU A 34 -15.78 -27.50 23.97
C LEU A 34 -14.48 -28.32 24.00
N LEU A 35 -14.04 -28.72 25.20
CA LEU A 35 -12.76 -29.40 25.41
C LEU A 35 -12.90 -30.94 25.47
N GLY A 36 -14.09 -31.48 25.19
CA GLY A 36 -14.34 -32.92 25.18
C GLY A 36 -14.13 -33.59 26.54
N THR A 37 -14.47 -32.91 27.63
CA THR A 37 -14.32 -33.41 29.02
C THR A 37 -15.56 -33.12 29.86
N ASP A 38 -15.62 -33.64 31.09
CA ASP A 38 -16.77 -33.43 31.96
C ASP A 38 -16.67 -32.14 32.79
N ARG A 39 -17.83 -31.57 33.14
CA ARG A 39 -17.95 -30.36 33.97
C ARG A 39 -17.16 -30.44 35.29
N THR A 40 -17.08 -31.63 35.90
CA THR A 40 -16.39 -31.83 37.19
C THR A 40 -14.89 -31.71 37.01
N ASN A 41 -14.35 -32.16 35.87
CA ASN A 41 -12.95 -32.02 35.54
C ASN A 41 -12.57 -30.56 35.30
N ILE A 42 -13.40 -29.80 34.58
CA ILE A 42 -13.24 -28.34 34.41
C ILE A 42 -13.26 -27.63 35.77
N PHE A 43 -14.26 -27.90 36.61
CA PHE A 43 -14.36 -27.34 37.96
C PHE A 43 -13.11 -27.61 38.80
N ARG A 44 -12.58 -28.84 38.76
CA ARG A 44 -11.36 -29.23 39.49
C ARG A 44 -10.13 -28.49 38.99
N ILE A 45 -9.96 -28.38 37.67
CA ILE A 45 -8.82 -27.66 37.09
C ILE A 45 -8.92 -26.16 37.38
N ARG A 46 -10.12 -25.57 37.33
CA ARG A 46 -10.33 -24.18 37.75
C ARG A 46 -10.01 -23.97 39.24
N GLY A 47 -10.35 -24.91 40.11
CA GLY A 47 -9.93 -24.90 41.52
C GLY A 47 -8.41 -25.00 41.71
N LEU A 48 -7.72 -25.75 40.85
CA LEU A 48 -6.25 -25.79 40.82
C LEU A 48 -5.67 -24.45 40.35
N MET A 49 -6.24 -23.83 39.31
CA MET A 49 -5.83 -22.51 38.83
C MET A 49 -5.96 -21.45 39.93
N ALA A 50 -7.06 -21.45 40.69
CA ALA A 50 -7.23 -20.55 41.83
C ALA A 50 -6.17 -20.79 42.92
N SER A 51 -5.80 -22.04 43.18
CA SER A 51 -4.71 -22.40 44.11
C SER A 51 -3.32 -21.95 43.61
N LEU A 52 -3.17 -21.70 42.31
CA LEU A 52 -1.96 -21.16 41.67
C LEU A 52 -2.02 -19.63 41.52
N GLU A 53 -2.93 -18.95 42.24
CA GLU A 53 -3.11 -17.50 42.20
C GLU A 53 -3.48 -16.95 40.81
N ILE A 54 -4.04 -17.78 39.93
CA ILE A 54 -4.58 -17.35 38.65
C ILE A 54 -5.96 -16.72 38.93
N PRO A 55 -6.17 -15.42 38.63
CA PRO A 55 -7.35 -14.68 39.05
C PRO A 55 -8.54 -14.97 38.14
N ILE A 56 -9.14 -16.16 38.26
CA ILE A 56 -10.37 -16.48 37.52
C ILE A 56 -11.56 -15.88 38.27
N GLU A 57 -12.20 -14.89 37.66
CA GLU A 57 -13.32 -14.15 38.25
C GLU A 57 -14.66 -14.63 37.69
N GLU A 58 -15.67 -14.69 38.54
CA GLU A 58 -17.05 -14.90 38.11
C GLU A 58 -17.60 -13.59 37.56
N THR A 59 -18.22 -13.64 36.38
CA THR A 59 -18.82 -12.46 35.75
C THR A 59 -20.14 -12.06 36.42
N ALA A 60 -20.75 -10.97 35.95
CA ALA A 60 -22.10 -10.59 36.36
C ALA A 60 -23.15 -11.68 36.06
N VAL A 61 -22.89 -12.56 35.08
CA VAL A 61 -23.72 -13.73 34.80
C VAL A 61 -23.25 -14.89 35.67
N ARG A 62 -24.11 -15.31 36.60
CA ARG A 62 -23.82 -16.38 37.55
C ARG A 62 -23.41 -17.67 36.84
N GLY A 63 -22.31 -18.26 37.28
CA GLY A 63 -21.74 -19.50 36.74
C GLY A 63 -20.89 -19.33 35.49
N GLN A 64 -20.66 -18.11 35.02
CA GLN A 64 -19.68 -17.81 33.97
C GLN A 64 -18.42 -17.21 34.57
N TYR A 65 -17.27 -17.71 34.14
CA TYR A 65 -15.96 -17.30 34.63
C TYR A 65 -15.09 -16.78 33.49
N MET A 66 -14.18 -15.86 33.78
CA MET A 66 -13.18 -15.35 32.86
C MET A 66 -11.91 -14.89 33.58
N LEU A 67 -10.84 -14.67 32.84
CA LEU A 67 -9.65 -14.00 33.35
C LEU A 67 -9.74 -12.48 33.13
N PRO A 68 -9.41 -11.65 34.13
CA PRO A 68 -9.25 -10.20 33.99
C PRO A 68 -8.28 -9.87 32.86
N LYS A 69 -8.57 -8.80 32.13
CA LYS A 69 -7.73 -8.35 31.01
C LYS A 69 -6.31 -7.97 31.46
N GLU A 70 -6.16 -7.58 32.73
CA GLU A 70 -4.87 -7.23 33.34
C GLU A 70 -3.98 -8.47 33.53
N PHE A 71 -4.57 -9.66 33.70
CA PHE A 71 -3.84 -10.93 33.77
C PHE A 71 -3.40 -11.41 32.38
N GLN A 72 -4.17 -11.09 31.32
CA GLN A 72 -3.83 -11.42 29.92
C GLN A 72 -2.43 -10.93 29.51
N MET A 73 -1.96 -9.81 30.07
CA MET A 73 -0.69 -9.18 29.67
C MET A 73 0.57 -9.90 30.21
N ASN A 74 0.45 -10.73 31.25
CA ASN A 74 1.62 -11.29 31.95
C ASN A 74 1.90 -12.77 31.64
N TYR A 75 0.95 -13.53 31.10
CA TYR A 75 1.11 -14.97 30.87
C TYR A 75 0.50 -15.42 29.53
N ILE A 76 1.16 -15.10 28.43
CA ILE A 76 0.85 -15.70 27.12
C ILE A 76 1.77 -16.92 26.94
N HIS A 77 1.18 -18.11 26.95
CA HIS A 77 1.90 -19.35 26.63
C HIS A 77 1.96 -19.50 25.11
N PHE A 78 3.16 -19.67 24.57
CA PHE A 78 3.38 -19.95 23.15
C PHE A 78 3.96 -21.35 22.99
N SER A 79 3.43 -22.10 22.02
CA SER A 79 4.05 -23.31 21.48
C SER A 79 5.39 -22.98 20.79
N ASN A 80 6.19 -24.00 20.50
CA ASN A 80 7.45 -23.78 19.79
C ASN A 80 7.21 -23.24 18.37
N GLU A 81 6.11 -23.66 17.74
CA GLU A 81 5.67 -23.25 16.42
C GLU A 81 5.21 -21.78 16.43
N GLU A 82 4.47 -21.35 17.45
CA GLU A 82 4.08 -19.94 17.63
C GLU A 82 5.27 -19.04 17.93
N LEU A 83 6.22 -19.50 18.77
CA LEU A 83 7.48 -18.78 19.00
C LEU A 83 8.30 -18.68 17.70
N ALA A 84 8.32 -19.72 16.87
CA ALA A 84 8.98 -19.67 15.57
C ALA A 84 8.30 -18.67 14.63
N ALA A 85 6.96 -18.58 14.63
CA ALA A 85 6.23 -17.57 13.86
C ALA A 85 6.57 -16.14 14.33
N LEU A 86 6.58 -15.90 15.65
CA LEU A 86 7.00 -14.61 16.22
C LEU A 86 8.46 -14.28 15.90
N TYR A 87 9.35 -15.28 15.92
CA TYR A 87 10.75 -15.14 15.52
C TYR A 87 10.87 -14.69 14.06
N LEU A 88 10.10 -15.29 13.15
CA LEU A 88 10.10 -14.92 11.73
C LEU A 88 9.59 -13.49 11.52
N ALA A 89 8.50 -13.11 12.21
CA ALA A 89 7.98 -11.75 12.17
C ALA A 89 9.00 -10.73 12.70
N ALA A 90 9.64 -11.03 13.83
CA ALA A 90 10.70 -10.24 14.43
C ALA A 90 11.92 -10.07 13.51
N ARG A 91 12.36 -11.15 12.85
CA ARG A 91 13.46 -11.10 11.87
C ARG A 91 13.11 -10.28 10.64
N ARG A 92 11.88 -10.40 10.11
CA ARG A 92 11.41 -9.61 8.97
C ARG A 92 11.37 -8.13 9.32
N LEU A 93 10.83 -7.78 10.49
CA LEU A 93 10.83 -6.41 11.00
C LEU A 93 12.25 -5.84 11.10
N GLN A 94 13.19 -6.60 11.67
CA GLN A 94 14.58 -6.16 11.80
C GLN A 94 15.26 -5.94 10.43
N GLN A 95 15.08 -6.86 9.48
CA GLN A 95 15.67 -6.75 8.13
C GLN A 95 15.14 -5.54 7.34
N GLN A 96 13.95 -5.07 7.69
CA GLN A 96 13.28 -3.95 7.03
C GLN A 96 13.45 -2.62 7.78
N THR A 97 13.97 -2.65 9.01
CA THR A 97 14.22 -1.44 9.79
C THR A 97 15.56 -0.85 9.38
N ARG A 98 15.57 0.41 8.91
CA ARG A 98 16.79 1.14 8.53
C ARG A 98 17.35 2.02 9.66
N THR A 99 16.47 2.51 10.53
CA THR A 99 16.81 3.41 11.63
C THR A 99 16.83 2.66 12.94
N SER A 100 17.73 3.04 13.85
CA SER A 100 17.72 2.52 15.21
C SER A 100 16.40 2.88 15.87
N GLN A 101 15.50 1.91 16.02
CA GLN A 101 14.22 2.07 16.69
C GLN A 101 14.29 1.36 18.02
N GLN A 102 14.43 2.12 19.10
CA GLN A 102 14.57 1.56 20.46
C GLN A 102 13.45 0.59 20.81
N HIS A 103 12.21 0.89 20.42
CA HIS A 103 11.06 0.01 20.69
C HIS A 103 11.17 -1.34 19.96
N VAL A 104 11.74 -1.38 18.75
CA VAL A 104 12.04 -2.63 18.03
C VAL A 104 13.14 -3.41 18.76
N GLU A 105 14.25 -2.75 19.12
CA GLU A 105 15.33 -3.38 19.89
C GLU A 105 14.79 -4.04 21.18
N TYR A 106 14.05 -3.28 21.98
CA TYR A 106 13.48 -3.78 23.24
C TYR A 106 12.49 -4.91 23.02
N ALA A 107 11.65 -4.83 21.98
CA ALA A 107 10.74 -5.92 21.63
C ALA A 107 11.50 -7.20 21.26
N LEU A 108 12.55 -7.09 20.44
CA LEU A 108 13.40 -8.23 20.06
C LEU A 108 14.09 -8.85 21.28
N ARG A 109 14.60 -8.04 22.21
CA ARG A 109 15.21 -8.54 23.46
C ARG A 109 14.19 -9.22 24.38
N LYS A 110 12.99 -8.66 24.51
CA LYS A 110 11.90 -9.28 25.29
C LYS A 110 11.51 -10.63 24.70
N LEU A 111 11.37 -10.71 23.37
CA LEU A 111 11.11 -11.98 22.68
C LEU A 111 12.27 -12.97 22.84
N ALA A 112 13.53 -12.51 22.74
CA ALA A 112 14.69 -13.36 22.95
C ALA A 112 14.69 -14.02 24.34
N ASN A 113 14.30 -13.26 25.38
CA ASN A 113 14.21 -13.77 26.75
C ASN A 113 13.08 -14.80 26.94
N ALA A 114 12.04 -14.75 26.12
CA ALA A 114 10.94 -15.71 26.14
C ALA A 114 11.24 -17.00 25.34
N MET A 115 12.32 -17.03 24.56
CA MET A 115 12.64 -18.12 23.64
C MET A 115 13.84 -18.96 24.10
N ARG A 116 13.91 -20.20 23.61
CA ARG A 116 15.08 -21.08 23.77
C ARG A 116 16.09 -20.86 22.65
N LYS A 117 17.31 -21.39 22.83
CA LYS A 117 18.29 -21.49 21.75
C LYS A 117 17.78 -22.43 20.64
N PRO A 118 18.08 -22.17 19.36
CA PRO A 118 18.95 -21.09 18.87
C PRO A 118 18.24 -19.73 18.64
N PHE A 119 16.90 -19.66 18.75
CA PHE A 119 16.13 -18.45 18.43
C PHE A 119 16.53 -17.24 19.30
N ALA A 120 16.70 -17.45 20.60
CA ALA A 120 17.10 -16.40 21.53
C ALA A 120 18.42 -15.71 21.15
N GLU A 121 19.43 -16.48 20.73
CA GLU A 121 20.73 -15.93 20.33
C GLU A 121 20.63 -15.11 19.03
N SER A 122 19.85 -15.61 18.07
CA SER A 122 19.60 -14.92 16.81
C SER A 122 18.86 -13.60 17.02
N LEU A 123 17.82 -13.56 17.88
CA LEU A 123 17.10 -12.32 18.20
C LEU A 123 17.96 -11.34 19.00
N THR A 124 18.81 -11.84 19.91
CA THR A 124 19.75 -10.97 20.64
C THR A 124 20.72 -10.30 19.68
N ARG A 125 21.23 -11.03 18.69
CA ARG A 125 22.07 -10.46 17.63
C ARG A 125 21.30 -9.46 16.78
N ALA A 126 20.08 -9.81 16.37
CA ALA A 126 19.20 -8.93 15.61
C ALA A 126 18.93 -7.60 16.35
N ALA A 127 18.71 -7.65 17.67
CA ALA A 127 18.56 -6.46 18.50
C ALA A 127 19.83 -5.60 18.50
N GLY A 128 21.02 -6.23 18.63
CA GLY A 128 22.30 -5.54 18.51
C GLY A 128 22.50 -4.87 17.15
N GLU A 129 22.07 -5.51 16.05
CA GLU A 129 22.13 -4.94 14.71
C GLU A 129 21.25 -3.67 14.61
N VAL A 130 20.01 -3.70 15.10
CA VAL A 130 19.12 -2.52 15.14
C VAL A 130 19.75 -1.37 15.95
N GLN A 131 20.44 -1.68 17.05
CA GLN A 131 21.11 -0.67 17.86
C GLN A 131 22.22 0.07 17.08
N THR A 132 22.91 -0.62 16.16
CA THR A 132 24.01 -0.05 15.35
C THR A 132 23.55 0.75 14.12
N GLN A 133 22.25 0.77 13.84
CA GLN A 133 21.67 1.51 12.70
C GLN A 133 21.62 3.03 12.94
N GLU A 134 21.27 3.77 11.88
CA GLU A 134 21.18 5.23 11.87
C GLU A 134 20.19 5.72 12.95
N GLN A 135 20.63 6.56 13.88
CA GLN A 135 19.75 7.12 14.92
C GLN A 135 18.87 8.22 14.35
N ASP A 136 17.56 8.12 14.60
CA ASP A 136 16.56 9.11 14.21
C ASP A 136 15.55 9.31 15.36
N ASP A 137 15.97 10.08 16.36
CA ASP A 137 15.19 10.36 17.56
C ASP A 137 13.86 11.07 17.24
N GLN A 138 13.85 11.84 16.14
CA GLN A 138 12.66 12.53 15.65
C GLN A 138 11.62 11.52 15.16
N GLN A 139 12.00 10.54 14.34
CA GLN A 139 11.08 9.49 13.90
C GLN A 139 10.62 8.59 15.06
N GLN A 140 11.48 8.32 16.05
CA GLN A 140 11.05 7.59 17.25
C GLN A 140 9.94 8.36 17.99
N THR A 141 10.13 9.67 18.20
CA THR A 141 9.15 10.53 18.85
C THR A 141 7.84 10.59 18.06
N VAL A 142 7.93 10.74 16.74
CA VAL A 142 6.77 10.71 15.83
C VAL A 142 5.99 9.41 16.01
N PHE A 143 6.66 8.25 15.94
CA PHE A 143 6.01 6.96 16.06
C PHE A 143 5.33 6.79 17.43
N SER A 144 6.01 7.12 18.52
CA SER A 144 5.45 7.03 19.88
C SER A 144 4.19 7.89 20.04
N LEU A 145 4.21 9.13 19.54
CA LEU A 145 3.04 10.02 19.62
C LEU A 145 1.87 9.53 18.76
N LEU A 146 2.14 8.94 17.60
CA LEU A 146 1.09 8.35 16.75
C LEU A 146 0.47 7.11 17.39
N VAL A 147 1.28 6.22 17.98
CA VAL A 147 0.78 5.04 18.71
C VAL A 147 -0.07 5.46 19.90
N GLN A 148 0.40 6.44 20.68
CA GLN A 148 -0.38 6.99 21.80
C GLN A 148 -1.71 7.55 21.31
N SER A 149 -1.69 8.42 20.30
CA SER A 149 -2.88 9.05 19.72
C SER A 149 -3.88 8.03 19.17
N TRP A 150 -3.40 6.95 18.56
CA TRP A 150 -4.23 5.85 18.08
C TRP A 150 -4.92 5.10 19.23
N LEU A 151 -4.17 4.72 20.27
CA LEU A 151 -4.71 4.00 21.43
C LEU A 151 -5.69 4.87 22.26
N GLU A 152 -5.39 6.15 22.41
CA GLU A 152 -6.19 7.09 23.20
C GLU A 152 -7.33 7.74 22.41
N GLN A 153 -7.43 7.47 21.11
CA GLN A 153 -8.37 8.10 20.17
C GLN A 153 -8.37 9.63 20.28
N THR A 154 -7.18 10.22 20.18
CA THR A 154 -6.97 11.68 20.29
C THR A 154 -6.48 12.21 18.94
N PRO A 155 -7.05 13.27 18.35
CA PRO A 155 -6.59 13.77 17.05
C PRO A 155 -5.14 14.28 17.12
N VAL A 156 -4.44 14.26 15.99
CA VAL A 156 -3.07 14.75 15.87
C VAL A 156 -2.93 15.71 14.71
N ARG A 157 -2.13 16.76 14.91
CA ARG A 157 -1.59 17.55 13.80
C ARG A 157 -0.26 16.95 13.37
N ILE A 158 -0.20 16.49 12.13
CA ILE A 158 1.01 15.94 11.51
C ILE A 158 1.57 16.92 10.49
N TYR A 159 2.89 17.00 10.38
CA TYR A 159 3.59 17.75 9.34
C TYR A 159 4.18 16.75 8.35
N HIS A 160 3.58 16.62 7.17
CA HIS A 160 3.90 15.55 6.23
C HIS A 160 4.42 16.12 4.89
N THR A 161 5.53 15.57 4.42
CA THR A 161 6.15 15.94 3.14
C THR A 161 5.77 14.94 2.06
N LYS A 162 5.08 15.41 1.00
CA LYS A 162 4.73 14.55 -0.15
C LYS A 162 6.00 14.16 -0.93
N LEU A 163 5.97 12.99 -1.58
CA LEU A 163 7.06 12.60 -2.48
C LEU A 163 7.17 13.63 -3.61
N HIS A 164 8.33 14.27 -3.72
CA HIS A 164 8.59 15.38 -4.67
C HIS A 164 7.64 16.58 -4.53
N GLY A 165 7.06 16.80 -3.34
CA GLY A 165 6.10 17.87 -3.09
C GLY A 165 6.43 18.74 -1.89
N ALA A 166 5.65 19.80 -1.72
CA ALA A 166 5.78 20.69 -0.58
C ALA A 166 5.31 20.04 0.72
N ARG A 167 5.96 20.43 1.82
CA ARG A 167 5.54 20.13 3.19
C ARG A 167 4.19 20.78 3.48
N ARG A 168 3.30 20.05 4.16
CA ARG A 168 2.00 20.55 4.64
C ARG A 168 1.65 19.95 5.99
N ASP A 169 0.83 20.64 6.77
CA ASP A 169 0.23 20.09 7.97
C ASP A 169 -1.19 19.59 7.73
N TYR A 170 -1.56 18.52 8.44
CA TYR A 170 -2.87 17.88 8.39
C TYR A 170 -3.32 17.62 9.82
N VAL A 171 -4.61 17.86 10.11
CA VAL A 171 -5.27 17.30 11.29
C VAL A 171 -5.83 15.94 10.91
N VAL A 172 -5.45 14.90 11.66
CA VAL A 172 -5.76 13.51 11.38
C VAL A 172 -6.28 12.85 12.65
N HIS A 173 -7.30 12.01 12.49
CA HIS A 173 -7.92 11.20 13.53
C HIS A 173 -7.46 9.75 13.31
N PRO A 174 -6.45 9.25 14.05
CA PRO A 174 -5.81 7.96 13.74
C PRO A 174 -6.69 6.74 13.98
N TYR A 175 -6.98 5.99 12.93
CA TYR A 175 -7.81 4.78 13.02
C TYR A 175 -6.97 3.51 13.04
N HIS A 176 -5.84 3.51 12.33
CA HIS A 176 -4.96 2.35 12.23
C HIS A 176 -3.52 2.74 11.86
N ILE A 177 -2.56 1.88 12.20
CA ILE A 177 -1.19 1.93 11.65
C ILE A 177 -0.97 0.63 10.88
N GLU A 178 -0.77 0.74 9.57
CA GLU A 178 -0.66 -0.40 8.66
C GLU A 178 0.77 -0.50 8.07
N PRO A 179 1.43 -1.67 8.15
CA PRO A 179 2.67 -1.92 7.42
C PRO A 179 2.39 -2.16 5.93
N SER A 180 3.26 -1.68 5.04
CA SER A 180 3.14 -1.95 3.60
C SER A 180 3.50 -3.39 3.24
N MET A 181 2.74 -3.99 2.32
CA MET A 181 3.04 -5.34 1.82
C MET A 181 4.29 -5.38 0.92
N TRP A 182 4.58 -4.29 0.19
CA TRP A 182 5.62 -4.26 -0.86
C TRP A 182 6.85 -3.43 -0.52
N ASN A 183 6.76 -2.58 0.51
CA ASN A 183 7.91 -1.81 1.00
C ASN A 183 7.97 -1.85 2.52
N ASP A 184 9.08 -1.36 3.05
CA ASP A 184 9.41 -1.22 4.46
C ASP A 184 8.67 -0.07 5.18
N GLY A 185 7.67 0.56 4.53
CA GLY A 185 6.98 1.71 5.06
C GLY A 185 5.78 1.36 5.93
N ASN A 186 5.67 2.00 7.10
CA ASN A 186 4.45 2.05 7.90
C ASN A 186 3.62 3.27 7.54
N TYR A 187 2.30 3.14 7.57
CA TYR A 187 1.37 4.19 7.19
C TYR A 187 0.32 4.41 8.28
N LEU A 188 0.09 5.67 8.59
CA LEU A 188 -1.03 6.11 9.40
C LEU A 188 -2.28 6.16 8.51
N ILE A 189 -3.33 5.44 8.89
CA ILE A 189 -4.65 5.48 8.27
C ILE A 189 -5.60 6.19 9.25
N GLY A 190 -6.30 7.21 8.78
CA GLY A 190 -7.23 7.96 9.62
C GLY A 190 -8.02 8.99 8.86
N TYR A 191 -9.12 9.47 9.45
CA TYR A 191 -9.88 10.57 8.88
C TYR A 191 -9.04 11.86 8.89
N SER A 192 -8.91 12.49 7.73
CA SER A 192 -8.18 13.75 7.58
C SER A 192 -9.16 14.88 7.30
N GLU A 193 -9.16 15.90 8.17
CA GLU A 193 -10.04 17.07 8.04
C GLU A 193 -9.76 17.87 6.77
N TYR A 194 -8.51 17.87 6.30
CA TYR A 194 -8.13 18.55 5.06
C TYR A 194 -8.72 17.87 3.81
N HIS A 195 -8.77 16.53 3.82
CA HIS A 195 -9.29 15.75 2.70
C HIS A 195 -10.79 15.47 2.81
N ASP A 196 -11.36 15.71 3.98
CA ASP A 196 -12.73 15.35 4.36
C ASP A 196 -13.05 13.86 4.10
N LYS A 197 -12.06 13.00 4.33
CA LYS A 197 -12.18 11.53 4.16
C LYS A 197 -11.04 10.80 4.86
N ILE A 198 -11.12 9.47 4.85
CA ILE A 198 -10.03 8.61 5.31
C ILE A 198 -8.85 8.76 4.34
N ALA A 199 -7.70 9.13 4.90
CA ALA A 199 -6.46 9.35 4.17
C ALA A 199 -5.33 8.53 4.79
N ARG A 200 -4.23 8.46 4.06
CA ARG A 200 -3.07 7.64 4.39
C ARG A 200 -1.81 8.48 4.34
N PHE A 201 -0.99 8.36 5.37
CA PHE A 201 0.23 9.14 5.50
C PHE A 201 1.40 8.20 5.78
N LYS A 202 2.43 8.21 4.92
CA LYS A 202 3.64 7.40 5.16
C LYS A 202 4.33 7.97 6.39
N ILE A 203 4.47 7.18 7.46
CA ILE A 203 4.99 7.66 8.76
C ILE A 203 6.40 8.21 8.60
N ALA A 204 7.24 7.53 7.80
CA ALA A 204 8.60 7.98 7.49
C ALA A 204 8.69 9.34 6.77
N ARG A 205 7.57 9.94 6.36
CA ARG A 205 7.48 11.28 5.75
C ARG A 205 6.79 12.29 6.66
N ILE A 206 6.49 11.92 7.90
CA ILE A 206 5.96 12.81 8.93
C ILE A 206 7.15 13.36 9.71
N ASP A 207 7.40 14.65 9.58
CA ASP A 207 8.50 15.31 10.27
C ASP A 207 8.15 15.61 11.73
N LYS A 208 6.88 15.89 12.02
CA LYS A 208 6.46 16.33 13.35
C LYS A 208 5.03 15.92 13.62
N VAL A 209 4.77 15.55 14.87
CA VAL A 209 3.43 15.26 15.40
C VAL A 209 3.20 16.16 16.60
N VAL A 210 2.00 16.73 16.68
CA VAL A 210 1.51 17.45 17.85
C VAL A 210 0.14 16.87 18.19
N ILE A 211 0.01 16.33 19.40
CA ILE A 211 -1.29 15.85 19.89
C ILE A 211 -2.22 17.05 20.04
N SER A 212 -3.38 16.96 19.40
CA SER A 212 -4.44 17.97 19.50
C SER A 212 -5.29 17.70 20.74
N GLY A 213 -5.95 18.73 21.27
CA GLY A 213 -6.91 18.55 22.36
C GLY A 213 -8.20 17.85 21.90
N GLY A 214 -8.86 17.15 22.81
CA GLY A 214 -10.14 16.47 22.59
C GLY A 214 -9.99 14.99 22.24
N LYS A 215 -11.06 14.23 22.40
CA LYS A 215 -11.13 12.82 21.98
C LYS A 215 -12.08 12.69 20.81
N PHE A 216 -11.79 11.78 19.91
CA PHE A 216 -12.74 11.32 18.90
C PHE A 216 -13.13 9.87 19.21
N ARG A 217 -14.18 9.41 18.55
CA ARG A 217 -14.49 7.98 18.50
C ARG A 217 -14.40 7.58 17.05
N ALA A 218 -13.51 6.63 16.73
CA ALA A 218 -13.46 6.08 15.38
C ALA A 218 -14.85 5.56 14.99
N ALA A 219 -15.21 5.71 13.72
CA ALA A 219 -16.48 5.21 13.21
C ALA A 219 -16.58 3.71 13.48
N THR A 220 -17.68 3.26 14.09
CA THR A 220 -17.84 1.87 14.58
C THR A 220 -17.85 0.82 13.47
N ASP A 221 -18.04 1.26 12.24
CA ASP A 221 -18.11 0.49 11.00
C ASP A 221 -16.81 0.54 10.17
N PHE A 222 -15.78 1.26 10.64
CA PHE A 222 -14.50 1.27 9.95
C PHE A 222 -13.78 -0.08 10.12
N ASP A 223 -13.65 -0.82 9.02
CA ASP A 223 -12.85 -2.03 8.90
C ASP A 223 -11.67 -1.78 7.95
N VAL A 224 -10.45 -1.91 8.47
CA VAL A 224 -9.21 -1.75 7.71
C VAL A 224 -9.08 -2.79 6.59
N HIS A 225 -9.57 -4.01 6.80
CA HIS A 225 -9.51 -5.07 5.79
C HIS A 225 -10.43 -4.76 4.63
N HIS A 226 -11.66 -4.33 4.90
CA HIS A 226 -12.58 -3.85 3.86
C HIS A 226 -12.02 -2.61 3.14
N PHE A 227 -11.41 -1.68 3.88
CA PHE A 227 -10.81 -0.47 3.31
C PHE A 227 -9.61 -0.75 2.39
N LEU A 228 -8.87 -1.82 2.62
CA LEU A 228 -7.69 -2.21 1.85
C LEU A 228 -7.93 -3.38 0.89
N GLN A 229 -9.15 -3.90 0.78
CA GLN A 229 -9.46 -5.13 0.03
C GLN A 229 -9.04 -5.11 -1.46
N HIS A 230 -8.97 -3.92 -2.06
CA HIS A 230 -8.55 -3.70 -3.45
C HIS A 230 -7.26 -2.87 -3.56
N ALA A 231 -6.64 -2.51 -2.45
CA ALA A 231 -5.35 -1.84 -2.45
C ALA A 231 -4.27 -2.86 -2.86
N TRP A 232 -3.43 -2.52 -3.85
CA TRP A 232 -2.29 -3.38 -4.15
C TRP A 232 -1.27 -3.26 -3.02
N GLY A 233 -0.79 -2.06 -2.72
CA GLY A 233 0.02 -1.78 -1.55
C GLY A 233 -0.80 -1.08 -0.48
N ILE A 234 -0.74 0.25 -0.50
CA ILE A 234 -1.49 1.07 0.45
C ILE A 234 -2.27 2.16 -0.29
N TRP A 235 -2.01 2.39 -1.57
CA TRP A 235 -2.71 3.42 -2.32
C TRP A 235 -4.09 2.88 -2.74
N SER A 236 -5.10 3.68 -2.50
CA SER A 236 -6.39 3.56 -3.15
C SER A 236 -6.82 4.94 -3.59
N THR A 237 -7.60 4.97 -4.66
CA THR A 237 -8.41 6.10 -5.07
C THR A 237 -9.83 5.92 -4.53
N ASP A 238 -10.68 6.94 -4.67
CA ASP A 238 -12.13 6.80 -4.46
C ASP A 238 -12.82 6.25 -5.74
N GLU A 239 -12.04 5.95 -6.78
CA GLU A 239 -12.54 5.40 -8.03
C GLU A 239 -12.78 3.89 -7.87
N GLU A 240 -13.69 3.37 -8.70
CA GLU A 240 -13.94 1.94 -8.74
C GLU A 240 -12.66 1.17 -9.13
N PRO A 241 -12.38 0.03 -8.49
CA PRO A 241 -11.22 -0.79 -8.82
C PRO A 241 -11.21 -1.19 -10.28
N VAL A 242 -10.04 -1.11 -10.89
CA VAL A 242 -9.83 -1.54 -12.27
C VAL A 242 -9.32 -2.98 -12.27
N THR A 243 -9.91 -3.83 -13.10
CA THR A 243 -9.43 -5.21 -13.26
C THR A 243 -8.09 -5.24 -13.97
N VAL A 244 -7.05 -5.67 -13.26
CA VAL A 244 -5.74 -5.92 -13.82
C VAL A 244 -5.70 -7.35 -14.34
N ARG A 245 -5.27 -7.53 -15.60
CA ARG A 245 -5.10 -8.83 -16.24
C ARG A 245 -3.67 -9.02 -16.71
N LEU A 246 -3.04 -10.09 -16.23
CA LEU A 246 -1.64 -10.40 -16.50
C LEU A 246 -1.53 -11.82 -17.05
N ARG A 247 -0.83 -12.00 -18.17
CA ARG A 247 -0.51 -13.33 -18.70
C ARG A 247 0.85 -13.77 -18.16
N PHE A 248 0.87 -14.85 -17.39
CA PHE A 248 2.09 -15.46 -16.88
C PHE A 248 2.50 -16.66 -17.73
N ARG A 249 3.79 -16.77 -18.04
CA ARG A 249 4.36 -17.95 -18.70
C ARG A 249 4.26 -19.18 -17.80
N LYS A 250 4.17 -20.38 -18.41
CA LYS A 250 4.04 -21.68 -17.71
C LYS A 250 4.99 -21.83 -16.52
N TRP A 251 6.25 -21.44 -16.69
CA TRP A 251 7.28 -21.64 -15.67
C TRP A 251 7.18 -20.67 -14.48
N ALA A 252 6.51 -19.53 -14.64
CA ALA A 252 6.30 -18.55 -13.57
C ALA A 252 5.11 -18.90 -12.66
N ILE A 253 4.22 -19.79 -13.11
CA ILE A 253 3.00 -20.17 -12.38
C ILE A 253 3.29 -20.72 -10.98
N PRO A 254 4.26 -21.64 -10.76
CA PRO A 254 4.55 -22.14 -9.41
C PRO A 254 4.88 -21.01 -8.43
N ARG A 255 5.79 -20.11 -8.83
CA ARG A 255 6.18 -18.94 -8.02
C ARG A 255 5.00 -17.97 -7.80
N LEU A 256 4.14 -17.77 -8.79
CA LEU A 256 2.94 -16.93 -8.64
C LEU A 256 1.99 -17.51 -7.58
N THR A 257 1.86 -18.84 -7.53
CA THR A 257 0.95 -19.55 -6.62
C THR A 257 1.50 -19.80 -5.21
N GLU A 258 2.77 -19.49 -4.95
CA GLU A 258 3.34 -19.51 -3.59
C GLU A 258 2.74 -18.42 -2.67
N THR A 259 2.14 -17.39 -3.27
CA THR A 259 1.46 -16.31 -2.54
C THR A 259 -0.05 -16.43 -2.72
N VAL A 260 -0.78 -16.28 -1.62
CA VAL A 260 -2.25 -16.14 -1.67
C VAL A 260 -2.57 -14.69 -2.03
N TRP A 261 -3.32 -14.53 -3.11
CA TRP A 261 -3.77 -13.23 -3.61
C TRP A 261 -5.28 -13.11 -3.38
N PRO A 262 -5.73 -12.42 -2.33
CA PRO A 262 -7.16 -12.22 -2.10
C PRO A 262 -7.82 -11.60 -3.33
N ASN A 263 -9.00 -12.12 -3.70
CA ASN A 263 -9.78 -11.65 -4.86
C ASN A 263 -9.13 -11.85 -6.24
N ALA A 264 -8.00 -12.56 -6.32
CA ALA A 264 -7.42 -12.92 -7.60
C ALA A 264 -7.99 -14.23 -8.14
N THR A 265 -8.09 -14.30 -9.46
CA THR A 265 -8.45 -15.51 -10.20
C THR A 265 -7.32 -15.89 -11.14
N LEU A 266 -7.24 -17.18 -11.46
CA LEU A 266 -6.24 -17.72 -12.38
C LEU A 266 -6.96 -18.68 -13.34
N THR A 267 -7.00 -18.32 -14.62
CA THR A 267 -7.69 -19.10 -15.66
C THR A 267 -7.08 -20.49 -15.82
N ASP A 268 -7.78 -21.43 -16.45
CA ASP A 268 -7.17 -22.70 -16.84
C ASP A 268 -5.94 -22.50 -17.77
N PRO A 269 -5.00 -23.47 -17.82
CA PRO A 269 -3.85 -23.40 -18.71
C PRO A 269 -4.25 -23.29 -20.18
N ALA A 270 -3.62 -22.34 -20.88
CA ALA A 270 -3.66 -22.28 -22.34
C ALA A 270 -2.83 -23.42 -22.97
N GLU A 271 -2.86 -23.54 -24.30
CA GLU A 271 -2.12 -24.58 -25.04
C GLU A 271 -0.60 -24.55 -24.79
N ASP A 272 -0.02 -23.35 -24.63
CA ASP A 272 1.40 -23.15 -24.32
C ASP A 272 1.71 -23.31 -22.81
N GLY A 273 0.68 -23.60 -22.00
CA GLY A 273 0.74 -23.68 -20.55
C GLY A 273 0.79 -22.34 -19.82
N SER A 274 0.67 -21.21 -20.52
CA SER A 274 0.48 -19.91 -19.89
C SER A 274 -0.88 -19.82 -19.19
N ARG A 275 -1.00 -18.92 -18.21
CA ARG A 275 -2.26 -18.66 -17.50
C ARG A 275 -2.48 -17.16 -17.36
N ILE A 276 -3.74 -16.76 -17.33
CA ILE A 276 -4.12 -15.36 -17.09
C ILE A 276 -4.50 -15.23 -15.62
N TRP A 277 -3.78 -14.36 -14.93
CA TRP A 277 -4.06 -13.93 -13.57
C TRP A 277 -4.83 -12.61 -13.62
N GLU A 278 -5.93 -12.53 -12.86
CA GLU A 278 -6.81 -11.36 -12.85
C GLU A 278 -7.17 -10.95 -11.43
N MET A 279 -7.15 -9.65 -11.15
CA MET A 279 -7.52 -9.12 -9.83
C MET A 279 -8.05 -7.67 -9.94
N PRO A 280 -9.11 -7.30 -9.21
CA PRO A 280 -9.52 -5.91 -9.07
C PRO A 280 -8.50 -5.13 -8.23
N VAL A 281 -8.04 -3.98 -8.73
CA VAL A 281 -7.02 -3.14 -8.07
C VAL A 281 -7.44 -1.67 -8.13
N ALA A 282 -7.45 -1.01 -6.98
CA ALA A 282 -7.84 0.41 -6.86
C ALA A 282 -6.80 1.36 -7.46
N GLU A 283 -5.50 1.07 -7.31
CA GLU A 283 -4.42 1.89 -7.87
C GLU A 283 -3.31 1.01 -8.45
N TRP A 284 -3.41 0.73 -9.76
CA TRP A 284 -2.49 -0.16 -10.46
C TRP A 284 -1.05 0.36 -10.51
N ARG A 285 -0.80 1.67 -10.30
CA ARG A 285 0.55 2.23 -10.38
C ARG A 285 1.51 1.61 -9.36
N GLU A 286 1.00 1.16 -8.21
CA GLU A 286 1.78 0.42 -7.22
C GLU A 286 2.25 -0.96 -7.73
N MET A 287 1.61 -1.50 -8.78
CA MET A 287 2.00 -2.78 -9.38
C MET A 287 3.18 -2.66 -10.32
N VAL A 288 3.52 -1.46 -10.82
CA VAL A 288 4.60 -1.29 -11.82
C VAL A 288 5.93 -1.90 -11.36
N PRO A 289 6.43 -1.67 -10.14
CA PRO A 289 7.63 -2.34 -9.63
C PRO A 289 7.49 -3.86 -9.54
N TRP A 290 6.33 -4.35 -9.13
CA TRP A 290 6.07 -5.78 -8.98
C TRP A 290 6.06 -6.48 -10.34
N VAL A 291 5.33 -5.96 -11.34
CA VAL A 291 5.32 -6.47 -12.72
C VAL A 291 6.74 -6.49 -13.29
N ARG A 292 7.53 -5.42 -13.08
CA ARG A 292 8.94 -5.37 -13.50
C ARG A 292 9.80 -6.47 -12.87
N SER A 293 9.53 -6.87 -11.63
CA SER A 293 10.30 -7.92 -10.93
C SER A 293 10.16 -9.32 -11.55
N TRP A 294 9.13 -9.52 -12.38
CA TRP A 294 8.91 -10.75 -13.15
C TRP A 294 9.56 -10.72 -14.54
N GLY A 295 10.10 -9.58 -14.98
CA GLY A 295 10.75 -9.46 -16.27
C GLY A 295 9.84 -9.88 -17.44
N SER A 296 10.35 -10.73 -18.33
CA SER A 296 9.66 -11.21 -19.53
C SER A 296 8.62 -12.31 -19.29
N ASP A 297 8.40 -12.69 -18.04
CA ASP A 297 7.55 -13.84 -17.67
C ASP A 297 6.11 -13.45 -17.41
N VAL A 298 5.86 -12.15 -17.39
CA VAL A 298 4.54 -11.54 -17.28
C VAL A 298 4.32 -10.58 -18.44
N GLU A 299 3.14 -10.65 -19.06
CA GLU A 299 2.65 -9.65 -20.00
C GLU A 299 1.43 -8.94 -19.42
N VAL A 300 1.41 -7.61 -19.45
CA VAL A 300 0.22 -6.83 -19.07
C VAL A 300 -0.78 -6.83 -20.22
N LEU A 301 -1.97 -7.40 -19.98
CA LEU A 301 -3.09 -7.39 -20.93
C LEU A 301 -4.03 -6.21 -20.67
N ALA A 302 -4.30 -5.89 -19.41
CA ALA A 302 -5.14 -4.77 -18.99
C ALA A 302 -4.73 -4.29 -17.57
N PRO A 303 -4.97 -3.02 -17.23
CA PRO A 303 -5.48 -1.96 -18.09
C PRO A 303 -4.41 -1.43 -19.07
N VAL A 304 -4.84 -0.72 -20.12
CA VAL A 304 -3.93 -0.22 -21.18
C VAL A 304 -2.91 0.77 -20.61
N GLU A 305 -3.30 1.52 -19.58
CA GLU A 305 -2.46 2.49 -18.87
C GLU A 305 -1.29 1.81 -18.16
N LEU A 306 -1.53 0.66 -17.50
CA LEU A 306 -0.48 -0.15 -16.89
C LEU A 306 0.46 -0.72 -17.95
N ARG A 307 -0.10 -1.22 -19.06
CA ARG A 307 0.69 -1.72 -20.20
C ARG A 307 1.60 -0.62 -20.76
N ASN A 308 1.06 0.57 -20.99
CA ASN A 308 1.79 1.73 -21.47
C ASN A 308 2.87 2.20 -20.49
N ALA A 309 2.61 2.12 -19.18
CA ALA A 309 3.60 2.44 -18.15
C ALA A 309 4.79 1.48 -18.19
N ILE A 310 4.53 0.17 -18.29
CA ILE A 310 5.58 -0.85 -18.42
C ILE A 310 6.33 -0.70 -19.74
N GLU A 311 5.65 -0.42 -20.85
CA GLU A 311 6.31 -0.18 -22.14
C GLU A 311 7.28 1.02 -22.07
N LYS A 312 6.87 2.13 -21.45
CA LYS A 312 7.74 3.29 -21.24
C LYS A 312 8.99 2.92 -20.42
N GLU A 313 8.82 2.12 -19.37
CA GLU A 313 9.94 1.63 -18.56
C GLU A 313 10.87 0.70 -19.35
N ILE A 314 10.33 -0.23 -20.15
CA ILE A 314 11.12 -1.09 -21.03
C ILE A 314 11.94 -0.26 -22.02
N ARG A 315 11.33 0.75 -22.66
CA ARG A 315 12.05 1.65 -23.58
C ARG A 315 13.20 2.37 -22.89
N ARG A 316 13.02 2.82 -21.64
CA ARG A 316 14.09 3.41 -20.84
C ARG A 316 15.18 2.39 -20.53
N LEU A 317 14.82 1.17 -20.12
CA LEU A 317 15.79 0.11 -19.83
C LEU A 317 16.62 -0.26 -21.07
N VAL A 318 16.00 -0.38 -22.25
CA VAL A 318 16.71 -0.64 -23.50
C VAL A 318 17.75 0.45 -23.79
N ARG A 319 17.42 1.73 -23.54
CA ARG A 319 18.38 2.84 -23.65
C ARG A 319 19.48 2.74 -22.60
N THR A 320 19.13 2.51 -21.33
CA THR A 320 20.08 2.41 -20.20
C THR A 320 21.12 1.31 -20.43
N TYR A 321 20.69 0.16 -20.93
CA TYR A 321 21.55 -1.01 -21.16
C TYR A 321 22.09 -1.10 -22.59
N ALA A 322 21.74 -0.16 -23.46
CA ALA A 322 22.13 -0.14 -24.87
C ALA A 322 21.86 -1.49 -25.61
N VAL A 323 20.74 -2.13 -25.31
CA VAL A 323 20.42 -3.48 -25.84
C VAL A 323 19.94 -3.43 -27.29
N ALA A 324 19.36 -2.31 -27.71
CA ALA A 324 18.92 -2.08 -29.07
C ALA A 324 18.87 -0.58 -29.37
N ASP A 325 19.11 -0.23 -30.63
CA ASP A 325 18.79 1.10 -31.15
C ASP A 325 17.27 1.21 -31.27
N LEU A 326 16.65 1.85 -30.28
CA LEU A 326 15.25 2.23 -30.40
C LEU A 326 15.15 3.39 -31.39
N PRO A 327 14.17 3.34 -32.32
CA PRO A 327 13.92 4.47 -33.19
C PRO A 327 13.70 5.72 -32.35
N THR A 328 14.53 6.72 -32.57
CA THR A 328 14.39 8.03 -31.95
C THR A 328 13.08 8.62 -32.45
N PRO A 329 12.22 9.17 -31.57
CA PRO A 329 11.04 9.88 -32.05
C PRO A 329 11.49 10.96 -33.05
N PRO A 330 10.76 11.15 -34.17
CA PRO A 330 11.08 12.17 -35.15
C PRO A 330 11.28 13.53 -34.48
N LEU A 331 12.18 14.36 -35.02
CA LEU A 331 12.58 15.64 -34.42
C LEU A 331 11.38 16.52 -34.03
N TYR A 332 10.33 16.56 -34.85
CA TYR A 332 9.12 17.34 -34.60
C TYR A 332 8.31 16.88 -33.36
N GLN A 333 8.52 15.63 -32.90
CA GLN A 333 7.90 15.09 -31.67
C GLN A 333 8.72 15.37 -30.42
N GLN A 334 9.97 15.83 -30.56
CA GLN A 334 10.84 16.12 -29.43
C GLN A 334 10.63 17.53 -28.88
N LEU A 335 10.18 18.46 -29.74
CA LEU A 335 9.82 19.82 -29.34
C LEU A 335 8.65 19.79 -28.35
N TRP A 336 8.72 20.56 -27.27
CA TRP A 336 7.69 20.60 -26.23
C TRP A 336 6.84 21.88 -26.30
N ALA A 337 5.57 21.79 -25.88
CA ALA A 337 4.66 22.95 -25.76
C ALA A 337 4.26 23.29 -24.32
N LYS A 338 4.18 22.27 -23.46
CA LYS A 338 3.79 22.37 -22.05
C LYS A 338 4.66 21.45 -21.20
N THR A 339 4.89 21.84 -19.95
CA THR A 339 5.60 21.07 -18.94
C THR A 339 4.61 20.60 -17.88
N GLY A 340 4.77 19.39 -17.35
CA GLY A 340 3.94 18.89 -16.25
C GLY A 340 4.22 19.62 -14.93
N ASN A 341 3.19 19.80 -14.10
CA ASN A 341 3.38 20.30 -12.74
C ASN A 341 4.04 19.21 -11.88
N GLY A 342 5.34 19.34 -11.61
CA GLY A 342 6.07 18.52 -10.63
C GLY A 342 6.69 17.22 -11.15
N ASN A 343 6.57 16.90 -12.45
CA ASN A 343 7.27 15.78 -13.08
C ASN A 343 8.12 16.28 -14.25
N THR A 344 9.22 15.59 -14.55
CA THR A 344 10.10 15.88 -15.70
C THR A 344 9.45 15.67 -17.07
N GLN A 345 8.13 15.44 -17.12
CA GLN A 345 7.40 15.15 -18.36
C GLN A 345 7.03 16.44 -19.10
N THR A 346 7.25 16.41 -20.40
CA THR A 346 6.79 17.42 -21.34
C THR A 346 5.62 16.86 -22.16
N HIS A 347 4.75 17.75 -22.62
CA HIS A 347 3.76 17.44 -23.63
C HIS A 347 4.28 17.96 -24.99
N PRO A 348 4.44 17.08 -26.01
CA PRO A 348 5.00 17.45 -27.31
C PRO A 348 4.23 18.57 -28.00
N LEU A 349 4.94 19.46 -28.68
CA LEU A 349 4.37 20.59 -29.41
C LEU A 349 3.37 20.12 -30.46
N ILE A 350 3.73 19.14 -31.28
CA ILE A 350 2.83 18.63 -32.31
C ILE A 350 1.52 18.07 -31.73
N CYS A 351 1.58 17.41 -30.57
CA CYS A 351 0.38 16.92 -29.89
C CYS A 351 -0.50 18.09 -29.44
N HIS A 352 0.08 19.13 -28.82
CA HIS A 352 -0.67 20.33 -28.41
C HIS A 352 -1.35 21.02 -29.59
N LEU A 353 -0.65 21.16 -30.72
CA LEU A 353 -1.22 21.77 -31.94
C LEU A 353 -2.39 20.93 -32.48
N ILE A 354 -2.28 19.59 -32.45
CA ILE A 354 -3.36 18.68 -32.86
C ILE A 354 -4.54 18.76 -31.89
N ASP A 355 -4.29 18.73 -30.58
CA ASP A 355 -5.33 18.81 -29.54
C ASP A 355 -6.16 20.09 -29.70
N VAL A 356 -5.49 21.23 -29.88
CA VAL A 356 -6.15 22.52 -30.11
C VAL A 356 -6.92 22.55 -31.43
N ALA A 357 -6.38 21.95 -32.50
CA ALA A 357 -7.11 21.84 -33.77
C ALA A 357 -8.38 20.98 -33.62
N GLN A 358 -8.30 19.86 -32.90
CA GLN A 358 -9.46 18.99 -32.66
C GLN A 358 -10.54 19.69 -31.82
N VAL A 359 -10.14 20.43 -30.78
CA VAL A 359 -11.08 21.24 -29.99
C VAL A 359 -11.73 22.33 -30.85
N ALA A 360 -10.97 23.03 -31.69
CA ALA A 360 -11.52 24.03 -32.61
C ALA A 360 -12.53 23.44 -33.59
N LEU A 361 -12.25 22.24 -34.12
CA LEU A 361 -13.17 21.54 -35.01
C LEU A 361 -14.43 21.07 -34.28
N ALA A 362 -14.31 20.59 -33.04
CA ALA A 362 -15.47 20.25 -32.20
C ALA A 362 -16.34 21.48 -31.93
N LEU A 363 -15.74 22.63 -31.58
CA LEU A 363 -16.47 23.89 -31.42
C LEU A 363 -17.18 24.33 -32.71
N TRP A 364 -16.53 24.17 -33.87
CA TRP A 364 -17.15 24.45 -35.17
C TRP A 364 -18.40 23.59 -35.41
N ASN A 365 -18.32 22.29 -35.10
CA ASN A 365 -19.40 21.34 -35.36
C ASN A 365 -20.53 21.45 -34.33
N GLU A 366 -20.20 21.56 -33.05
CA GLU A 366 -21.13 21.39 -31.94
C GLU A 366 -21.62 22.73 -31.36
N SER A 367 -20.82 23.79 -31.45
CA SER A 367 -21.14 25.07 -30.81
C SER A 367 -21.58 26.16 -31.79
N LEU A 368 -21.05 26.20 -33.01
CA LEU A 368 -21.47 27.20 -34.00
C LEU A 368 -22.80 26.85 -34.65
N THR A 369 -23.60 27.88 -34.92
CA THR A 369 -24.86 27.72 -35.65
C THR A 369 -24.61 27.50 -37.15
N ALA A 370 -25.59 26.94 -37.86
CA ALA A 370 -25.51 26.74 -39.30
C ALA A 370 -25.28 28.05 -40.07
N SER A 371 -25.89 29.16 -39.63
CA SER A 371 -25.70 30.47 -40.25
C SER A 371 -24.29 31.02 -40.02
N SER A 372 -23.74 30.87 -38.81
CA SER A 372 -22.36 31.24 -38.50
C SER A 372 -21.36 30.44 -39.34
N ARG A 373 -21.56 29.12 -39.46
CA ARG A 373 -20.72 28.27 -40.31
C ARG A 373 -20.80 28.68 -41.78
N ALA A 374 -22.01 28.95 -42.30
CA ALA A 374 -22.21 29.39 -43.67
C ALA A 374 -21.54 30.74 -43.95
N PHE A 375 -21.60 31.68 -43.00
CA PHE A 375 -20.94 32.99 -43.10
C PHE A 375 -19.42 32.86 -43.28
N PHE A 376 -18.75 32.09 -42.41
CA PHE A 376 -17.31 31.88 -42.52
C PHE A 376 -16.93 31.06 -43.77
N ALA A 377 -17.76 30.09 -44.16
CA ALA A 377 -17.53 29.29 -45.36
C ALA A 377 -17.60 30.14 -46.64
N ASP A 378 -18.58 31.04 -46.74
CA ASP A 378 -18.71 31.98 -47.86
C ASP A 378 -17.53 32.95 -47.93
N MET A 379 -17.11 33.52 -46.80
CA MET A 379 -15.92 34.36 -46.72
C MET A 379 -14.65 33.67 -47.23
N LEU A 380 -14.49 32.38 -46.92
CA LEU A 380 -13.35 31.58 -47.35
C LEU A 380 -13.52 30.97 -48.74
N LYS A 381 -14.70 31.10 -49.36
CA LYS A 381 -15.07 30.45 -50.62
C LYS A 381 -14.92 28.92 -50.58
N LEU A 382 -15.31 28.33 -49.46
CA LEU A 382 -15.22 26.90 -49.18
C LEU A 382 -16.60 26.35 -48.79
N THR A 383 -16.75 25.03 -48.80
CA THR A 383 -17.90 24.40 -48.13
C THR A 383 -17.80 24.56 -46.60
N PRO A 384 -18.91 24.50 -45.84
CA PRO A 384 -18.85 24.56 -44.37
C PRO A 384 -17.97 23.47 -43.73
N GLU A 385 -17.82 22.33 -44.37
CA GLU A 385 -16.93 21.27 -43.89
C GLU A 385 -15.45 21.63 -44.11
N GLU A 386 -15.10 22.06 -45.32
CA GLU A 386 -13.74 22.50 -45.66
C GLU A 386 -13.33 23.72 -44.82
N ALA A 387 -14.22 24.72 -44.68
CA ALA A 387 -13.98 25.90 -43.87
C ALA A 387 -13.70 25.53 -42.40
N GLY A 388 -14.47 24.59 -41.83
CA GLY A 388 -14.24 24.09 -40.48
C GLY A 388 -12.86 23.46 -40.31
N ARG A 389 -12.45 22.60 -41.26
CA ARG A 389 -11.12 21.96 -41.25
C ARG A 389 -9.99 22.98 -41.44
N THR A 390 -10.15 23.96 -42.33
CA THR A 390 -9.17 25.02 -42.57
C THR A 390 -9.00 25.93 -41.35
N ILE A 391 -10.09 26.34 -40.72
CA ILE A 391 -10.04 27.16 -39.50
C ILE A 391 -9.41 26.36 -38.35
N ALA A 392 -9.81 25.10 -38.16
CA ALA A 392 -9.22 24.23 -37.16
C ALA A 392 -7.71 24.06 -37.35
N PHE A 393 -7.25 23.90 -38.60
CA PHE A 393 -5.83 23.87 -38.94
C PHE A 393 -5.12 25.16 -38.55
N TRP A 394 -5.66 26.33 -38.91
CA TRP A 394 -5.05 27.62 -38.54
C TRP A 394 -5.00 27.86 -37.03
N VAL A 395 -6.08 27.51 -36.30
CA VAL A 395 -6.12 27.59 -34.84
C VAL A 395 -5.12 26.64 -34.21
N GLY A 396 -4.96 25.43 -34.76
CA GLY A 396 -3.94 24.47 -34.36
C GLY A 396 -2.53 25.05 -34.43
N LEU A 397 -2.24 25.89 -35.43
CA LEU A 397 -0.91 26.52 -35.62
C LEU A 397 -0.60 27.70 -34.67
N HIS A 398 -1.51 28.10 -33.77
CA HIS A 398 -1.33 29.29 -32.93
C HIS A 398 0.00 29.32 -32.15
N ASP A 399 0.48 28.15 -31.72
CA ASP A 399 1.68 27.98 -30.89
C ASP A 399 2.90 27.48 -31.69
N LEU A 400 2.85 27.50 -33.03
CA LEU A 400 3.97 27.03 -33.87
C LEU A 400 5.28 27.76 -33.56
N GLY A 401 5.20 29.02 -33.14
CA GLY A 401 6.37 29.81 -32.71
C GLY A 401 7.17 29.22 -31.55
N LYS A 402 6.61 28.25 -30.81
CA LYS A 402 7.35 27.50 -29.78
C LYS A 402 8.40 26.56 -30.37
N ALA A 403 8.34 26.25 -31.67
CA ALA A 403 9.38 25.53 -32.40
C ALA A 403 10.59 26.43 -32.70
N CYS A 404 11.09 27.16 -31.68
CA CYS A 404 12.28 27.99 -31.79
C CYS A 404 13.24 27.72 -30.62
N PRO A 405 14.57 27.88 -30.81
CA PRO A 405 15.55 27.61 -29.78
C PRO A 405 15.29 28.38 -28.47
N ALA A 406 14.92 29.66 -28.58
CA ALA A 406 14.67 30.52 -27.43
C ALA A 406 13.55 29.98 -26.51
N PHE A 407 12.49 29.39 -27.06
CA PHE A 407 11.43 28.79 -26.26
C PHE A 407 11.83 27.40 -25.74
N GLN A 408 12.41 26.56 -26.60
CA GLN A 408 12.74 25.18 -26.25
C GLN A 408 13.79 25.08 -25.12
N GLN A 409 14.66 26.08 -24.98
CA GLN A 409 15.64 26.17 -23.89
C GLN A 409 15.04 26.66 -22.55
N LEU A 410 13.77 27.06 -22.48
CA LEU A 410 13.17 27.53 -21.23
C LEU A 410 12.97 26.44 -20.17
N TYR A 411 13.01 25.17 -20.57
CA TYR A 411 12.82 24.04 -19.67
C TYR A 411 14.09 23.20 -19.56
N GLU A 412 14.85 23.47 -18.50
CA GLU A 412 16.16 22.87 -18.23
C GLU A 412 16.19 21.33 -18.40
N PRO A 413 15.20 20.55 -17.91
CA PRO A 413 15.22 19.10 -18.07
C PRO A 413 15.16 18.60 -19.51
N ALA A 414 14.66 19.40 -20.47
CA ALA A 414 14.57 19.01 -21.88
C ALA A 414 15.81 19.42 -22.69
N ILE A 415 16.67 20.31 -22.18
CA ILE A 415 17.80 20.87 -22.95
C ILE A 415 18.75 19.79 -23.42
N ALA A 416 19.15 18.86 -22.55
CA ALA A 416 20.13 17.83 -22.90
C ALA A 416 19.64 16.91 -24.03
N GLU A 417 18.37 16.50 -24.00
CA GLU A 417 17.78 15.68 -25.06
C GLU A 417 17.69 16.44 -26.39
N LEU A 418 17.28 17.70 -26.34
CA LEU A 418 17.13 18.52 -27.54
C LEU A 418 18.48 18.93 -28.16
N GLN A 419 19.52 19.18 -27.35
CA GLN A 419 20.89 19.41 -27.82
C GLN A 419 21.45 18.16 -28.50
N ALA A 420 21.23 16.98 -27.90
CA ALA A 420 21.63 15.71 -28.51
C ALA A 420 20.95 15.47 -29.87
N ALA A 421 19.74 16.02 -30.06
CA ALA A 421 18.99 15.97 -31.31
C ALA A 421 19.34 17.09 -32.31
N GLY A 422 20.21 18.04 -31.93
CA GLY A 422 20.59 19.18 -32.77
C GLY A 422 19.50 20.24 -32.93
N LEU A 423 18.55 20.32 -31.99
CA LEU A 423 17.40 21.24 -32.05
C LEU A 423 17.62 22.57 -31.32
N VAL A 424 18.62 22.65 -30.43
CA VAL A 424 18.94 23.83 -29.60
C VAL A 424 20.40 23.97 -29.27
#